data_AF-A0A830BVC0-F1
#
_entry.id   AF-A0A830BVC0-F1
#
_cell.length_a   1.000
_cell.length_b   1.000
_cell.length_c   1.000
_cell.angle_alpha   90.00
_cell.angle_beta   90.00
_cell.angle_gamma   90.00
#
_symmetry.space_group_name_H-M   'P 1'
#
loop_
_entity.id
_entity.type
_entity.pdbx_description
1 polymer ?
#
loop_
_entity_poly.entity_id
_entity_poly.type
_entity_poly.pdbx_seq_one_letter_code
_entity_poly.pdbx_strand_id
1 'polypeptide(L)'
;MITPKPRASGWWLEEDGLFNLDDEGRSEKQQCAVAASNIIRNFSFMPDNEVAMGQNRHCLETLFQCLEDHVTEDEELVTNALETIMNLGPLLELKIFSSSKPSFVKMTESRAVKAVVKMLQSSVKAWHCAAAELLGRMILNADNEQFLMLFGPQIYKRLVEMAVDRLLKVIKTPHPMPEICRKATLILENLVSEPQNKPVLIAYENVFADMLFSETRYTDAFARILYELTSRPSNKIAPARGIWGM
;
A
#
# COMPACT_ATOMS: atom_id res chain seq x y z
N MET A 1 -0.67 -4.59 -54.66
CA MET A 1 -1.53 -4.36 -53.48
C MET A 1 -1.75 -5.69 -52.79
N ILE A 2 -1.14 -5.90 -51.64
CA ILE A 2 -1.26 -7.11 -50.83
C ILE A 2 -2.17 -6.75 -49.66
N THR A 3 -3.35 -7.36 -49.58
CA THR A 3 -4.26 -7.20 -48.44
C THR A 3 -3.74 -8.01 -47.26
N PRO A 4 -3.69 -7.44 -46.03
CA PRO A 4 -3.32 -8.22 -44.85
C PRO A 4 -4.49 -9.14 -44.47
N LYS A 5 -4.19 -10.42 -44.19
CA LYS A 5 -5.14 -11.36 -43.56
C LYS A 5 -5.60 -10.78 -42.21
N PRO A 6 -6.90 -10.83 -41.87
CA PRO A 6 -7.34 -10.48 -40.52
C PRO A 6 -6.70 -11.46 -39.52
N ARG A 7 -6.08 -10.93 -38.46
CA ARG A 7 -5.65 -11.72 -37.30
C ARG A 7 -6.89 -12.36 -36.67
N ALA A 8 -6.88 -13.68 -36.51
CA ALA A 8 -7.80 -14.38 -35.64
C ALA A 8 -7.40 -14.10 -34.18
N SER A 9 -7.76 -12.93 -33.66
CA SER A 9 -7.66 -12.58 -32.24
C SER A 9 -9.06 -12.29 -31.75
N GLY A 10 -9.73 -13.29 -31.18
CA GLY A 10 -11.05 -13.11 -30.57
C GLY A 10 -11.87 -14.38 -30.34
N TRP A 11 -11.60 -15.48 -31.05
CA TRP A 11 -12.52 -16.64 -31.06
C TRP A 11 -12.38 -17.64 -29.89
N TRP A 12 -11.50 -17.41 -28.91
CA TRP A 12 -11.30 -18.36 -27.79
C TRP A 12 -11.63 -17.79 -26.41
N LEU A 13 -12.06 -16.54 -26.31
CA LEU A 13 -12.32 -15.88 -25.01
C LEU A 13 -13.75 -15.35 -24.85
N GLU A 14 -14.54 -15.35 -25.93
CA GLU A 14 -15.95 -14.98 -25.92
C GLU A 14 -16.77 -16.17 -26.42
N GLU A 15 -16.79 -17.28 -25.67
CA GLU A 15 -17.88 -18.25 -25.77
C GLU A 15 -18.78 -18.11 -24.54
N ASP A 16 -19.85 -17.37 -24.78
CA ASP A 16 -21.16 -17.41 -24.14
C ASP A 16 -21.41 -18.62 -23.21
N GLY A 17 -21.33 -18.38 -21.90
CA GLY A 17 -22.48 -18.31 -20.99
C GLY A 17 -23.50 -19.46 -20.90
N LEU A 18 -23.35 -20.60 -21.58
CA LEU A 18 -24.37 -21.67 -21.56
C LEU A 18 -23.90 -22.98 -20.91
N PHE A 19 -22.59 -23.17 -20.75
CA PHE A 19 -22.04 -24.34 -20.07
C PHE A 19 -20.77 -23.97 -19.27
N ASN A 20 -20.85 -24.01 -17.94
CA ASN A 20 -19.69 -23.98 -17.03
C ASN A 20 -18.87 -25.28 -17.18
N LEU A 21 -18.25 -25.53 -18.33
CA LEU A 21 -17.63 -26.82 -18.66
C LEU A 21 -16.10 -26.84 -18.60
N ASP A 22 -15.44 -25.77 -18.16
CA ASP A 22 -13.97 -25.78 -17.97
C ASP A 22 -13.53 -25.22 -16.61
N ASP A 23 -14.21 -25.62 -15.54
CA ASP A 23 -13.76 -25.31 -14.17
C ASP A 23 -12.39 -25.93 -13.88
N GLU A 24 -12.12 -27.12 -14.42
CA GLU A 24 -10.83 -27.79 -14.30
C GLU A 24 -9.72 -27.03 -15.04
N GLY A 25 -9.92 -26.66 -16.31
CA GLY A 25 -8.92 -25.90 -17.06
C GLY A 25 -8.71 -24.48 -16.54
N ARG A 26 -9.73 -23.85 -15.94
CA ARG A 26 -9.55 -22.60 -15.18
C ARG A 26 -8.71 -22.81 -13.93
N SER A 27 -8.97 -23.88 -13.16
CA SER A 27 -8.20 -24.26 -11.98
C SER A 27 -6.73 -24.53 -12.34
N GLU A 28 -6.46 -25.30 -13.39
CA GLU A 28 -5.10 -25.60 -13.87
C GLU A 28 -4.34 -24.33 -14.29
N LYS A 29 -5.01 -23.41 -15.01
CA LYS A 29 -4.42 -22.12 -15.40
C LYS A 29 -4.08 -21.27 -14.18
N GLN A 30 -4.98 -21.25 -13.18
CA GLN A 30 -4.74 -20.52 -11.93
C GLN A 30 -3.55 -21.09 -11.17
N GLN A 31 -3.46 -22.42 -11.04
CA GLN A 31 -2.32 -23.09 -10.41
C GLN A 31 -1.01 -22.79 -11.14
N CYS A 32 -1.02 -22.80 -12.47
CA CYS A 32 0.13 -22.41 -13.27
C CYS A 32 0.54 -20.95 -13.02
N ALA A 33 -0.43 -20.03 -12.95
CA ALA A 33 -0.17 -18.62 -12.69
C ALA A 33 0.43 -18.40 -11.28
N VAL A 34 -0.12 -19.06 -10.27
CA VAL A 34 0.40 -19.04 -8.89
C VAL A 34 1.82 -19.61 -8.85
N ALA A 35 2.07 -20.75 -9.48
CA ALA A 35 3.40 -21.36 -9.55
C ALA A 35 4.42 -20.43 -10.24
N ALA A 36 4.05 -19.81 -11.36
CA ALA A 36 4.90 -18.85 -12.06
C ALA A 36 5.19 -17.62 -11.20
N SER A 37 4.17 -17.08 -10.51
CA SER A 37 4.34 -15.92 -9.61
C SER A 37 5.28 -16.22 -8.44
N ASN A 38 5.22 -17.43 -7.88
CA ASN A 38 6.13 -17.89 -6.84
C ASN A 38 7.60 -17.91 -7.33
N ILE A 39 7.83 -18.37 -8.56
CA ILE A 39 9.18 -18.37 -9.17
C ILE A 39 9.69 -16.93 -9.33
N ILE A 40 8.85 -16.05 -9.90
CA ILE A 40 9.19 -14.63 -10.09
C ILE A 40 9.50 -13.97 -8.74
N ARG A 41 8.67 -14.22 -7.73
CA ARG A 41 8.90 -13.73 -6.37
C ARG A 41 10.22 -14.21 -5.82
N ASN A 42 10.52 -15.51 -5.92
CA ASN A 42 11.78 -16.07 -5.44
C ASN A 42 13.00 -15.46 -6.15
N PHE A 43 12.90 -15.17 -7.46
CA PHE A 43 13.97 -14.48 -8.18
C PHE A 43 14.19 -13.05 -7.70
N SER A 44 13.15 -12.34 -7.26
CA SER A 44 13.29 -10.98 -6.75
C SER A 44 14.11 -10.87 -5.46
N PHE A 45 14.35 -11.98 -4.75
CA PHE A 45 15.22 -12.00 -3.55
C PHE A 45 16.72 -12.18 -3.90
N MET A 46 17.05 -12.41 -5.17
CA MET A 46 18.44 -12.60 -5.61
C MET A 46 19.04 -11.25 -6.03
N PRO A 47 20.17 -10.80 -5.44
CA PRO A 47 20.74 -9.47 -5.68
C PRO A 47 21.07 -9.14 -7.14
N ASP A 48 21.41 -10.15 -7.95
CA ASP A 48 21.73 -9.94 -9.37
C ASP A 48 20.48 -9.82 -10.25
N ASN A 49 19.35 -10.38 -9.79
CA ASN A 49 18.10 -10.42 -10.55
C ASN A 49 17.26 -9.17 -10.36
N GLU A 50 17.29 -8.56 -9.17
CA GLU A 50 16.45 -7.40 -8.84
C GLU A 50 16.65 -6.22 -9.81
N VAL A 51 17.88 -5.96 -10.27
CA VAL A 51 18.17 -4.90 -11.24
C VAL A 51 17.52 -5.20 -12.58
N ALA A 52 17.70 -6.43 -13.10
CA ALA A 52 17.13 -6.84 -14.38
C ALA A 52 15.59 -6.84 -14.33
N MET A 53 15.01 -7.26 -13.21
CA MET A 53 13.57 -7.29 -12.99
C MET A 53 12.98 -5.89 -12.84
N GLY A 54 13.61 -5.01 -12.06
CA GLY A 54 13.17 -3.62 -11.85
C GLY A 54 13.24 -2.77 -13.11
N GLN A 55 14.13 -3.10 -14.04
CA GLN A 55 14.24 -2.44 -15.34
C GLN A 55 13.36 -3.07 -16.43
N ASN A 56 12.68 -4.18 -16.14
CA ASN A 56 11.80 -4.85 -17.08
C ASN A 56 10.38 -4.30 -16.95
N ARG A 57 10.03 -3.40 -17.89
CA ARG A 57 8.69 -2.79 -17.96
C ARG A 57 7.56 -3.83 -17.95
N HIS A 58 7.67 -4.90 -18.72
CA HIS A 58 6.59 -5.89 -18.84
C HIS A 58 6.41 -6.68 -17.54
N CYS A 59 7.51 -7.00 -16.84
CA CYS A 59 7.47 -7.60 -15.52
C CYS A 59 6.67 -6.72 -14.55
N LEU A 60 7.05 -5.43 -14.45
CA LEU A 60 6.38 -4.49 -13.57
C LEU A 60 4.92 -4.24 -13.97
N GLU A 61 4.62 -4.10 -15.27
CA GLU A 61 3.25 -3.96 -15.76
C GLU A 61 2.34 -5.09 -15.29
N THR A 62 2.81 -6.33 -15.41
CA THR A 62 2.07 -7.53 -15.00
C THR A 62 1.87 -7.55 -13.48
N LEU A 63 2.90 -7.25 -12.69
CA LEU A 63 2.82 -7.23 -11.24
C LEU A 63 1.86 -6.14 -10.73
N PHE A 64 1.93 -4.93 -11.28
CA PHE A 64 1.03 -3.84 -10.90
C PHE A 64 -0.41 -4.07 -11.36
N GLN A 65 -0.62 -4.74 -12.49
CA GLN A 65 -1.96 -5.14 -12.92
C GLN A 65 -2.58 -6.13 -11.93
N CYS A 66 -1.81 -7.12 -11.48
CA CYS A 66 -2.25 -8.05 -10.44
C CYS A 66 -2.67 -7.33 -9.14
N LEU A 67 -1.95 -6.29 -8.72
CA LEU A 67 -2.37 -5.46 -7.58
C LEU A 67 -3.64 -4.64 -7.87
N GLU A 68 -3.80 -4.12 -9.08
CA GLU A 68 -4.99 -3.34 -9.45
C GLU A 68 -6.27 -4.18 -9.38
N ASP A 69 -6.15 -5.47 -9.73
CA ASP A 69 -7.22 -6.48 -9.84
C ASP A 69 -7.32 -7.39 -8.60
N HIS A 70 -6.69 -7.03 -7.47
CA HIS A 70 -6.65 -7.83 -6.23
C HIS A 70 -8.00 -8.28 -5.65
N VAL A 71 -9.11 -7.73 -6.11
CA VAL A 71 -10.47 -8.12 -5.69
C VAL A 71 -10.93 -9.40 -6.38
N THR A 72 -10.50 -9.61 -7.62
CA THR A 72 -10.88 -10.76 -8.45
C THR A 72 -9.77 -11.79 -8.60
N GLU A 73 -8.53 -11.38 -8.33
CA GLU A 73 -7.35 -12.25 -8.37
C GLU A 73 -7.23 -13.14 -7.13
N ASP A 74 -6.52 -14.25 -7.32
CA ASP A 74 -6.18 -15.18 -6.24
C ASP A 74 -5.28 -14.53 -5.18
N GLU A 75 -5.54 -14.81 -3.90
CA GLU A 75 -4.84 -14.17 -2.78
C GLU A 75 -3.33 -14.47 -2.78
N GLU A 76 -2.93 -15.69 -3.17
CA GLU A 76 -1.52 -16.08 -3.24
C GLU A 76 -0.83 -15.34 -4.39
N LEU A 77 -1.51 -15.21 -5.53
CA LEU A 77 -1.00 -14.46 -6.68
C LEU A 77 -0.78 -12.98 -6.35
N VAL A 78 -1.74 -12.32 -5.69
CA VAL A 78 -1.62 -10.93 -5.22
C VAL A 78 -0.50 -10.79 -4.21
N THR A 79 -0.39 -11.73 -3.27
CA THR A 79 0.67 -11.72 -2.25
C THR A 79 2.04 -11.83 -2.89
N ASN A 80 2.22 -12.77 -3.82
CA ASN A 80 3.48 -12.93 -4.55
C ASN A 80 3.83 -11.69 -5.37
N ALA A 81 2.85 -11.07 -6.04
CA ALA A 81 3.07 -9.85 -6.79
C ALA A 81 3.52 -8.69 -5.88
N LEU A 82 2.85 -8.51 -4.75
CA LEU A 82 3.17 -7.45 -3.79
C LEU A 82 4.55 -7.64 -3.16
N GLU A 83 4.89 -8.88 -2.76
CA GLU A 83 6.21 -9.23 -2.22
C GLU A 83 7.31 -9.00 -3.26
N THR A 84 7.07 -9.38 -4.52
CA THR A 84 7.98 -9.11 -5.62
C THR A 84 8.23 -7.61 -5.77
N ILE A 85 7.17 -6.79 -5.85
CA ILE A 85 7.31 -5.33 -6.00
C ILE A 85 8.01 -4.71 -4.78
N MET A 86 7.73 -5.18 -3.56
CA MET A 86 8.43 -4.72 -2.36
C MET A 86 9.94 -4.95 -2.44
N ASN A 87 10.36 -6.13 -2.90
CA ASN A 87 11.79 -6.44 -3.07
C ASN A 87 12.43 -5.52 -4.10
N LEU A 88 11.75 -5.28 -5.23
CA LEU A 88 12.21 -4.36 -6.27
C LEU A 88 12.08 -2.87 -5.88
N GLY A 89 11.37 -2.56 -4.79
CA GLY A 89 10.96 -1.21 -4.39
C GLY A 89 12.07 -0.15 -4.42
N PRO A 90 13.28 -0.41 -3.89
CA PRO A 90 14.38 0.56 -3.92
C PRO A 90 14.87 0.92 -5.34
N LEU A 91 14.66 0.03 -6.31
CA LEU A 91 15.06 0.18 -7.71
C LEU A 91 13.90 0.63 -8.61
N LEU A 92 12.70 0.75 -8.05
CA LEU A 92 11.50 1.02 -8.83
C LEU A 92 11.46 2.48 -9.29
N GLU A 93 11.51 2.69 -10.60
CA GLU A 93 11.32 3.99 -11.25
C GLU A 93 9.96 4.03 -11.96
N LEU A 94 9.01 4.81 -11.44
CA LEU A 94 7.66 4.86 -12.00
C LEU A 94 7.64 5.35 -13.46
N LYS A 95 8.58 6.22 -13.86
CA LYS A 95 8.73 6.72 -15.24
C LYS A 95 8.89 5.62 -16.30
N ILE A 96 9.21 4.38 -15.90
CA ILE A 96 9.26 3.24 -16.82
C ILE A 96 7.93 3.02 -17.56
N PHE A 97 6.81 3.38 -16.94
CA PHE A 97 5.46 3.25 -17.50
C PHE A 97 5.16 4.30 -18.60
N SER A 98 5.83 5.45 -18.60
CA SER A 98 5.76 6.46 -19.68
C SER A 98 6.68 6.18 -20.87
N SER A 99 7.44 5.07 -20.90
CA SER A 99 8.37 4.84 -22.00
C SER A 99 7.66 4.64 -23.35
N SER A 100 8.36 4.96 -24.44
CA SER A 100 7.88 4.74 -25.82
C SER A 100 7.97 3.28 -26.27
N LYS A 101 8.54 2.40 -25.44
CA LYS A 101 8.64 0.97 -25.71
C LYS A 101 7.24 0.33 -25.77
N PRO A 102 7.05 -0.74 -26.57
CA PRO A 102 5.78 -1.44 -26.63
C PRO A 102 5.35 -1.90 -25.24
N SER A 103 4.11 -1.56 -24.90
CA SER A 103 3.45 -1.92 -23.65
C SER A 103 2.48 -3.05 -23.91
N PHE A 104 2.42 -4.01 -22.99
CA PHE A 104 1.50 -5.14 -23.10
C PHE A 104 0.19 -4.86 -22.36
N VAL A 105 0.26 -4.15 -21.23
CA VAL A 105 -0.89 -3.93 -20.32
C VAL A 105 -1.34 -2.45 -20.25
N LYS A 106 -0.58 -1.54 -20.88
CA LYS A 106 -0.82 -0.08 -20.85
C LYS A 106 -0.90 0.50 -19.43
N MET A 107 -0.06 0.01 -18.52
CA MET A 107 0.06 0.58 -17.18
C MET A 107 0.60 2.01 -17.24
N THR A 108 0.10 2.89 -16.37
CA THR A 108 0.59 4.27 -16.20
C THR A 108 1.08 4.47 -14.77
N GLU A 109 1.87 5.50 -14.53
CA GLU A 109 2.37 5.86 -13.19
C GLU A 109 1.22 6.07 -12.21
N SER A 110 0.19 6.80 -12.66
CA SER A 110 -0.99 7.07 -11.85
C SER A 110 -1.74 5.79 -11.49
N ARG A 111 -1.88 4.84 -12.42
CA ARG A 111 -2.52 3.54 -12.16
C ARG A 111 -1.68 2.69 -11.21
N ALA A 112 -0.36 2.65 -11.40
CA ALA A 112 0.55 1.91 -10.53
C ALA A 112 0.48 2.42 -9.07
N VAL A 113 0.55 3.74 -8.86
CA VAL A 113 0.42 4.33 -7.52
C VAL A 113 -0.97 4.07 -6.95
N LYS A 114 -2.03 4.20 -7.76
CA LYS A 114 -3.41 3.90 -7.32
C LYS A 114 -3.57 2.44 -6.89
N ALA A 115 -2.91 1.50 -7.55
CA ALA A 115 -2.92 0.09 -7.15
C ALA A 115 -2.28 -0.09 -5.76
N VAL A 116 -1.14 0.57 -5.47
CA VAL A 116 -0.52 0.55 -4.13
C VAL A 116 -1.44 1.18 -3.09
N VAL A 117 -2.10 2.30 -3.41
CA VAL A 117 -3.07 2.96 -2.51
C VAL A 117 -4.26 2.06 -2.20
N LYS A 118 -4.77 1.30 -3.19
CA LYS A 118 -5.79 0.28 -2.96
C LYS A 118 -5.28 -0.81 -2.01
N MET A 119 -4.05 -1.29 -2.19
CA MET A 119 -3.45 -2.28 -1.27
C MET A 119 -3.31 -1.73 0.16
N LEU A 120 -2.94 -0.46 0.30
CA LEU A 120 -2.87 0.23 1.59
C LEU A 120 -4.23 0.32 2.30
N GLN A 121 -5.32 0.37 1.53
CA GLN A 121 -6.70 0.37 2.03
C GLN A 121 -7.27 -1.04 2.23
N SER A 122 -6.52 -2.09 1.93
CA SER A 122 -7.00 -3.48 2.06
C SER A 122 -7.30 -3.86 3.51
N SER A 123 -8.34 -4.69 3.68
CA SER A 123 -8.67 -5.38 4.93
C SER A 123 -7.67 -6.48 5.29
N VAL A 124 -6.91 -6.99 4.31
CA VAL A 124 -5.89 -8.03 4.53
C VAL A 124 -4.68 -7.39 5.19
N LYS A 125 -4.41 -7.78 6.45
CA LYS A 125 -3.34 -7.20 7.26
C LYS A 125 -1.97 -7.27 6.58
N ALA A 126 -1.63 -8.43 6.00
CA ALA A 126 -0.36 -8.61 5.31
C ALA A 126 -0.19 -7.58 4.17
N TRP A 127 -1.23 -7.38 3.37
CA TRP A 127 -1.18 -6.51 2.20
C TRP A 127 -1.05 -5.03 2.54
N HIS A 128 -1.83 -4.51 3.50
CA HIS A 128 -1.66 -3.10 3.85
C HIS A 128 -0.32 -2.82 4.53
N CYS A 129 0.27 -3.81 5.24
CA CYS A 129 1.60 -3.66 5.84
C CYS A 129 2.65 -3.57 4.73
N ALA A 130 2.56 -4.50 3.78
CA ALA A 130 3.45 -4.57 2.64
C ALA A 130 3.33 -3.33 1.73
N ALA A 131 2.12 -2.81 1.53
CA ALA A 131 1.91 -1.55 0.80
C ALA A 131 2.53 -0.34 1.51
N ALA A 132 2.43 -0.26 2.84
CA ALA A 132 3.08 0.80 3.62
C ALA A 132 4.62 0.73 3.52
N GLU A 133 5.19 -0.47 3.62
CA GLU A 133 6.61 -0.74 3.41
C GLU A 133 7.04 -0.36 1.98
N LEU A 134 6.28 -0.77 0.97
CA LEU A 134 6.54 -0.46 -0.43
C LEU A 134 6.58 1.06 -0.66
N LEU A 135 5.63 1.81 -0.11
CA LEU A 135 5.64 3.28 -0.20
C LEU A 135 6.90 3.88 0.42
N GLY A 136 7.34 3.34 1.57
CA GLY A 136 8.59 3.73 2.23
C GLY A 136 9.85 3.40 1.42
N ARG A 137 9.81 2.40 0.53
CA ARG A 137 10.90 2.08 -0.40
C ARG A 137 10.85 2.94 -1.65
N MET A 138 9.66 3.16 -2.21
CA MET A 138 9.45 3.95 -3.41
C MET A 138 9.84 5.43 -3.24
N ILE A 139 9.66 5.98 -2.04
CA ILE A 139 10.01 7.37 -1.72
C ILE A 139 11.53 7.60 -1.67
N LEU A 140 12.34 6.55 -1.52
CA LEU A 140 13.80 6.68 -1.56
C LEU A 140 14.29 7.17 -2.92
N ASN A 141 13.50 6.95 -3.98
CA ASN A 141 13.76 7.49 -5.29
C ASN A 141 13.01 8.82 -5.48
N ALA A 142 13.75 9.93 -5.52
CA ALA A 142 13.19 11.27 -5.66
C ALA A 142 12.35 11.46 -6.93
N ASP A 143 12.63 10.70 -8.00
CA ASP A 143 11.85 10.77 -9.23
C ASP A 143 10.40 10.28 -9.06
N ASN A 144 10.15 9.45 -8.05
CA ASN A 144 8.83 8.94 -7.74
C ASN A 144 7.97 9.94 -6.96
N GLU A 145 8.57 10.93 -6.30
CA GLU A 145 7.89 11.85 -5.38
C GLU A 145 6.72 12.57 -6.06
N GLN A 146 6.94 13.07 -7.27
CA GLN A 146 5.90 13.77 -8.06
C GLN A 146 4.64 12.93 -8.28
N PHE A 147 4.78 11.61 -8.44
CA PHE A 147 3.66 10.70 -8.68
C PHE A 147 2.98 10.31 -7.37
N LEU A 148 3.75 10.12 -6.29
CA LEU A 148 3.23 9.81 -4.96
C LEU A 148 2.46 10.99 -4.37
N MET A 149 2.92 12.22 -4.60
CA MET A 149 2.28 13.44 -4.09
C MET A 149 0.85 13.64 -4.58
N LEU A 150 0.50 13.13 -5.77
CA LEU A 150 -0.88 13.15 -6.29
C LEU A 150 -1.86 12.38 -5.40
N PHE A 151 -1.36 11.41 -4.64
CA PHE A 151 -2.13 10.60 -3.70
C PHE A 151 -1.76 10.88 -2.23
N GLY A 152 -0.92 11.88 -1.98
CA GLY A 152 -0.37 12.23 -0.67
C GLY A 152 -1.40 12.29 0.44
N PRO A 153 -2.53 13.02 0.30
CA PRO A 153 -3.56 13.08 1.34
C PRO A 153 -4.18 11.72 1.69
N GLN A 154 -4.38 10.85 0.71
CA GLN A 154 -4.96 9.51 0.92
C GLN A 154 -3.95 8.58 1.60
N ILE A 155 -2.70 8.61 1.14
CA ILE A 155 -1.59 7.83 1.72
C ILE A 155 -1.37 8.25 3.17
N TYR A 156 -1.21 9.56 3.41
CA TYR A 156 -0.93 10.11 4.73
C TYR A 156 -2.02 9.76 5.73
N LYS A 157 -3.30 10.04 5.38
CA LYS A 157 -4.44 9.71 6.23
C LYS A 157 -4.40 8.25 6.65
N ARG A 158 -4.20 7.33 5.68
CA ARG A 158 -4.23 5.89 5.95
C ARG A 158 -3.04 5.43 6.79
N LEU A 159 -1.84 5.97 6.56
CA LEU A 159 -0.66 5.65 7.37
C LEU A 159 -0.83 6.11 8.83
N VAL A 160 -1.43 7.28 9.06
CA VAL A 160 -1.73 7.80 10.40
C VAL A 160 -2.74 6.91 11.12
N GLU A 161 -3.85 6.54 10.47
CA GLU A 161 -4.85 5.60 11.01
C GLU A 161 -4.18 4.27 11.42
N MET A 162 -3.37 3.69 10.52
CA MET A 162 -2.67 2.43 10.79
C MET A 162 -1.68 2.53 11.96
N ALA A 163 -0.97 3.66 12.09
CA ALA A 163 -0.05 3.89 13.19
C ALA A 163 -0.81 3.96 14.52
N VAL A 164 -1.90 4.73 14.57
CA VAL A 164 -2.72 4.91 15.78
C VAL A 164 -3.35 3.60 16.21
N ASP A 165 -3.94 2.84 15.29
CA ASP A 165 -4.54 1.53 15.59
C ASP A 165 -3.53 0.58 16.23
N ARG A 166 -2.29 0.56 15.71
CA ARG A 166 -1.21 -0.29 16.25
C ARG A 166 -0.72 0.19 17.60
N LEU A 167 -0.54 1.49 17.78
CA LEU A 167 -0.12 2.08 19.06
C LEU A 167 -1.16 1.81 20.14
N LEU A 168 -2.45 2.04 19.84
CA LEU A 168 -3.55 1.74 20.74
C LEU A 168 -3.61 0.26 21.12
N LYS A 169 -3.36 -0.65 20.15
CA LYS A 169 -3.26 -2.08 20.45
C LYS A 169 -2.12 -2.37 21.42
N VAL A 170 -0.93 -1.82 21.21
CA VAL A 170 0.23 -2.00 22.10
C VAL A 170 -0.04 -1.48 23.51
N ILE A 171 -0.76 -0.36 23.63
CA ILE A 171 -1.09 0.24 24.93
C ILE A 171 -2.16 -0.60 25.65
N LYS A 172 -3.23 -1.01 24.97
CA LYS A 172 -4.36 -1.78 25.53
C LYS A 172 -3.99 -3.21 25.92
N THR A 173 -3.12 -3.87 25.16
CA THR A 173 -2.60 -5.20 25.50
C THR A 173 -1.15 -5.05 25.96
N PRO A 174 -0.93 -4.76 27.26
CA PRO A 174 0.36 -4.30 27.74
C PRO A 174 1.45 -5.34 27.49
N HIS A 175 2.50 -4.91 26.81
CA HIS A 175 3.70 -5.70 26.59
C HIS A 175 4.38 -6.04 27.93
N PRO A 176 5.04 -7.19 28.09
CA PRO A 176 5.83 -7.54 29.29
C PRO A 176 6.88 -6.50 29.71
N MET A 177 7.22 -5.56 28.81
CA MET A 177 8.21 -4.51 29.03
C MET A 177 7.48 -3.15 29.05
N PRO A 178 7.31 -2.51 30.23
CA PRO A 178 6.56 -1.26 30.37
C PRO A 178 7.07 -0.10 29.51
N GLU A 179 8.38 -0.07 29.23
CA GLU A 179 8.99 0.94 28.37
C GLU A 179 8.47 0.93 26.93
N ILE A 180 8.02 -0.23 26.42
CA ILE A 180 7.39 -0.29 25.08
C ILE A 180 6.07 0.47 25.09
N CYS A 181 5.23 0.22 26.10
CA CYS A 181 3.93 0.88 26.22
C CYS A 181 4.12 2.39 26.46
N ARG A 182 5.09 2.79 27.30
CA ARG A 182 5.44 4.20 27.52
C ARG A 182 5.86 4.90 26.23
N LYS A 183 6.73 4.26 25.43
CA LYS A 183 7.15 4.79 24.12
C LYS A 183 5.98 4.87 23.14
N ALA A 184 5.12 3.86 23.10
CA ALA A 184 3.93 3.88 22.25
C ALA A 184 3.01 5.05 22.59
N THR A 185 2.76 5.29 23.89
CA THR A 185 1.98 6.45 24.37
C THR A 185 2.64 7.76 23.97
N LEU A 186 3.96 7.90 24.15
CA LEU A 186 4.68 9.12 23.74
C LEU A 186 4.62 9.37 22.23
N ILE A 187 4.72 8.33 21.41
CA ILE A 187 4.56 8.47 19.95
C ILE A 187 3.15 8.93 19.62
N LEU A 188 2.13 8.39 20.28
CA LEU A 188 0.74 8.81 20.09
C LEU A 188 0.52 10.27 20.49
N GLU A 189 1.08 10.72 21.61
CA GLU A 189 1.06 12.13 22.03
C GLU A 189 1.70 13.05 20.97
N ASN A 190 2.85 12.65 20.43
CA ASN A 190 3.53 13.41 19.37
C ASN A 190 2.70 13.48 18.09
N LEU A 191 2.05 12.37 17.69
CA LEU A 191 1.16 12.35 16.53
C LEU A 191 -0.02 13.33 16.71
N VAL A 192 -0.61 13.38 17.90
CA VAL A 192 -1.73 14.28 18.23
C VAL A 192 -1.30 15.75 18.24
N SER A 193 -0.07 16.02 18.65
CA SER A 193 0.48 17.38 18.74
C SER A 193 0.65 18.03 17.36
N GLU A 194 0.76 17.24 16.29
CA GLU A 194 0.87 17.73 14.92
C GLU A 194 -0.50 18.21 14.38
N PRO A 195 -0.66 19.52 14.04
CA PRO A 195 -1.97 20.07 13.64
C PRO A 195 -2.60 19.38 12.43
N GLN A 196 -1.77 18.91 11.49
CA GLN A 196 -2.18 18.18 10.30
C GLN A 196 -2.85 16.83 10.60
N ASN A 197 -2.56 16.21 11.74
CA ASN A 197 -3.14 14.93 12.15
C ASN A 197 -4.51 15.09 12.82
N LYS A 198 -4.80 16.26 13.40
CA LYS A 198 -6.04 16.49 14.19
C LYS A 198 -7.33 16.08 13.45
N PRO A 199 -7.54 16.41 12.15
CA PRO A 199 -8.75 16.01 11.43
C PRO A 199 -8.93 14.50 11.30
N VAL A 200 -7.84 13.72 11.30
CA VAL A 200 -7.88 12.25 11.25
C VAL A 200 -8.09 11.69 12.66
N LEU A 201 -7.37 12.24 13.64
CA LEU A 201 -7.34 11.74 15.01
C LEU A 201 -8.61 12.04 15.80
N ILE A 202 -9.41 13.02 15.40
CA ILE A 202 -10.69 13.31 16.05
C ILE A 202 -11.66 12.13 15.98
N ALA A 203 -11.55 11.26 14.96
CA ALA A 203 -12.33 10.04 14.88
C ALA A 203 -12.03 9.04 16.02
N TYR A 204 -10.89 9.19 16.68
CA TYR A 204 -10.44 8.35 17.80
C TYR A 204 -10.77 8.96 19.17
N GLU A 205 -11.45 10.11 19.24
CA GLU A 205 -11.77 10.83 20.49
C GLU A 205 -12.43 9.92 21.53
N ASN A 206 -13.47 9.17 21.13
CA ASN A 206 -14.16 8.23 22.02
C ASN A 206 -13.21 7.15 22.56
N VAL A 207 -12.31 6.64 21.71
CA VAL A 207 -11.34 5.62 22.13
C VAL A 207 -10.34 6.19 23.14
N PHE A 208 -9.90 7.44 22.94
CA PHE A 208 -9.01 8.11 23.88
C PHE A 208 -9.71 8.44 25.21
N ALA A 209 -10.99 8.82 25.16
CA ALA A 209 -11.82 9.00 26.36
C ALA A 209 -11.96 7.68 27.14
N ASP A 210 -12.26 6.57 26.45
CA ASP A 210 -12.32 5.26 27.08
C ASP A 210 -10.99 4.89 27.75
N MET A 211 -9.85 5.16 27.10
CA MET A 211 -8.51 4.92 27.69
C MET A 211 -8.26 5.77 28.93
N LEU A 212 -8.69 7.04 28.93
CA LEU A 212 -8.58 7.94 30.07
C LEU A 212 -9.30 7.40 31.30
N PHE A 213 -10.53 6.89 31.11
CA PHE A 213 -11.37 6.42 32.21
C PHE A 213 -11.13 4.96 32.62
N SER A 214 -10.53 4.13 31.75
CA SER A 214 -10.30 2.71 32.01
C SER A 214 -8.91 2.38 32.59
N GLU A 215 -7.86 3.08 32.17
CA GLU A 215 -6.47 2.75 32.55
C GLU A 215 -5.80 3.86 33.38
N THR A 216 -5.56 3.58 34.67
CA THR A 216 -4.94 4.55 35.60
C THR A 216 -3.48 4.88 35.28
N ARG A 217 -2.77 4.02 34.53
CA ARG A 217 -1.33 4.17 34.25
C ARG A 217 -1.01 5.24 33.21
N TYR A 218 -1.95 5.50 32.30
CA TYR A 218 -1.75 6.43 31.18
C TYR A 218 -2.75 7.60 31.21
N THR A 219 -3.49 7.76 32.32
CA THR A 219 -4.53 8.80 32.47
C THR A 219 -4.01 10.20 32.15
N ASP A 220 -2.83 10.58 32.67
CA ASP A 220 -2.25 11.90 32.38
C ASP A 220 -1.96 12.10 30.89
N ALA A 221 -1.38 11.08 30.24
CA ALA A 221 -1.10 11.11 28.80
C ALA A 221 -2.37 11.26 27.97
N PHE A 222 -3.40 10.46 28.25
CA PHE A 222 -4.68 10.53 27.52
C PHE A 222 -5.46 11.82 27.82
N ALA A 223 -5.32 12.41 29.00
CA ALA A 223 -5.86 13.73 29.30
C ALA A 223 -5.18 14.81 28.44
N ARG A 224 -3.84 14.76 28.31
CA ARG A 224 -3.08 15.67 27.44
C ARG A 224 -3.44 15.49 25.97
N ILE A 225 -3.60 14.24 25.51
CA ILE A 225 -4.06 13.93 24.14
C ILE A 225 -5.44 14.54 23.87
N LEU A 226 -6.42 14.32 24.75
CA LEU A 226 -7.78 14.84 24.56
C LEU A 226 -7.82 16.37 24.62
N TYR A 227 -7.04 16.97 25.53
CA TYR A 227 -6.88 18.42 25.58
C TYR A 227 -6.33 18.96 24.27
N GLU A 228 -5.29 18.34 23.72
CA GLU A 228 -4.66 18.80 22.48
C GLU A 228 -5.57 18.61 21.26
N LEU A 229 -6.40 17.55 21.23
CA LEU A 229 -7.38 17.36 20.16
C LEU A 229 -8.51 18.40 20.17
N THR A 230 -8.94 18.78 21.38
CA THR A 230 -10.06 19.72 21.58
C THR A 230 -9.64 21.18 21.66
N SER A 231 -8.34 21.45 21.88
CA SER A 231 -7.78 22.79 21.87
C SER A 231 -7.90 23.39 20.46
N ARG A 232 -8.35 24.64 20.39
CA ARG A 232 -8.48 25.35 19.10
C ARG A 232 -7.11 25.40 18.42
N PRO A 233 -7.00 25.11 17.11
CA PRO A 233 -5.73 25.25 16.40
C PRO A 233 -5.21 26.68 16.58
N SER A 234 -3.97 26.82 17.04
CA SER A 234 -3.28 28.11 16.94
C SER A 234 -3.24 28.48 15.46
N ASN A 235 -3.75 29.67 15.10
CA ASN A 235 -3.89 30.20 13.72
C ASN A 235 -2.58 30.34 12.91
N LYS A 236 -1.49 29.68 13.33
CA LYS A 236 -0.28 29.56 12.53
C LYS A 236 -0.49 28.41 11.54
N ILE A 237 -1.21 28.70 10.46
CA ILE A 237 -1.14 27.91 9.24
C ILE A 237 0.32 28.01 8.77
N ALA A 238 1.15 27.06 9.19
CA ALA A 238 2.41 26.83 8.50
C ALA A 238 2.04 26.49 7.05
N PRO A 239 2.70 27.10 6.04
CA PRO A 239 2.54 26.61 4.67
C PRO A 239 2.81 25.12 4.71
N ALA A 240 2.03 24.34 3.93
CA ALA A 240 2.20 22.91 3.80
C ALA A 240 3.68 22.60 3.51
N ARG A 241 4.45 22.37 4.58
CA ARG A 241 5.73 21.71 4.51
C ARG A 241 5.40 20.42 3.80
N GLY A 242 6.15 20.09 2.74
CA GLY A 242 5.84 18.90 1.94
C GLY A 242 5.50 17.76 2.88
N ILE A 243 4.51 16.95 2.52
CA ILE A 243 4.02 15.82 3.35
C ILE A 243 5.19 14.93 3.83
N TRP A 244 6.38 15.10 3.22
CA TRP A 244 7.63 14.39 3.43
C TRP A 244 8.81 15.23 3.97
N GLY A 245 8.58 16.47 4.44
CA GLY A 245 9.58 17.20 5.23
C GLY A 245 10.81 17.72 4.48
N MET A 246 10.64 18.15 3.22
CA MET A 246 11.59 19.04 2.52
C MET A 246 10.99 20.44 2.41
#